data_AF-A0A969WMN1-F1
#
_entry.id   AF-A0A969WMN1-F1
#
_cell.length_a   1.000
_cell.length_b   1.000
_cell.length_c   1.000
_cell.angle_alpha   90.00
_cell.angle_beta   90.00
_cell.angle_gamma   90.00
#
_symmetry.space_group_name_H-M   'P 1'
#
loop_
_entity.id
_entity.type
_entity.pdbx_description
1 polymer ?
#
loop_
_entity_poly.entity_id
_entity_poly.type
_entity_poly.pdbx_seq_one_letter_code
_entity_poly.pdbx_strand_id
1 'polypeptide(L)'
;MSKKEKNKKKRSNPVKRTIQGLVTGSILTSDVVRKQFPFLITLAILGLIYIANRYHAETVFIQTEKIKIEIDELRSEKIATQSMLMRRSRRGEIVKMLREKESELIEPKEPPTKIFYNQQSKNK
;
A
#
# COMPACT_ATOMS: atom_id res chain seq x y z
N MET A 1 37.87 -3.41 72.51
CA MET A 1 37.26 -4.35 71.54
C MET A 1 35.77 -4.02 71.43
N SER A 2 35.17 -4.22 70.25
CA SER A 2 33.77 -3.96 69.88
C SER A 2 33.45 -2.58 69.27
N LYS A 3 33.79 -2.42 67.99
CA LYS A 3 33.09 -1.48 67.08
C LYS A 3 31.78 -2.14 66.68
N LYS A 4 30.65 -1.58 67.14
CA LYS A 4 29.29 -1.95 66.70
C LYS A 4 29.05 -1.35 65.30
N GLU A 5 29.11 -2.18 64.26
CA GLU A 5 28.71 -1.80 62.90
C GLU A 5 27.22 -1.47 62.85
N LYS A 6 26.90 -0.20 62.64
CA LYS A 6 25.53 0.26 62.37
C LYS A 6 25.20 0.03 60.90
N ASN A 7 24.42 -1.02 60.66
CA ASN A 7 23.87 -1.42 59.36
C ASN A 7 22.96 -0.31 58.79
N LYS A 8 23.39 0.35 57.69
CA LYS A 8 22.63 1.39 56.97
C LYS A 8 21.50 0.75 56.16
N LYS A 9 20.26 0.79 56.68
CA LYS A 9 19.04 0.46 55.91
C LYS A 9 18.87 1.45 54.74
N LYS A 10 19.26 1.03 53.53
CA LYS A 10 18.97 1.77 52.28
C LYS A 10 17.45 1.82 52.08
N ARG A 11 16.89 3.04 52.05
CA ARG A 11 15.52 3.32 51.60
C ARG A 11 15.44 3.06 50.09
N SER A 12 15.23 1.81 49.68
CA SER A 12 14.97 1.48 48.28
C SER A 12 13.56 1.92 47.90
N ASN A 13 13.45 2.65 46.78
CA ASN A 13 12.17 3.12 46.23
C ASN A 13 11.16 1.96 46.11
N PRO A 14 9.88 2.18 46.45
CA PRO A 14 8.84 1.14 46.41
C PRO A 14 8.70 0.52 45.01
N VAL A 15 8.85 1.33 43.96
CA VAL A 15 8.87 0.87 42.55
C VAL A 15 10.05 -0.08 42.28
N LYS A 16 11.25 0.24 42.78
CA LYS A 16 12.45 -0.60 42.60
C LYS A 16 12.31 -1.94 43.32
N ARG A 17 11.70 -1.95 44.52
CA ARG A 17 11.41 -3.20 45.26
C ARG A 17 10.38 -4.06 44.53
N THR A 18 9.39 -3.44 43.90
CA THR A 18 8.37 -4.14 43.12
C THR A 18 8.99 -4.76 41.87
N ILE A 19 9.77 -4.00 41.09
CA ILE A 19 10.49 -4.53 39.92
C ILE A 19 11.45 -5.65 40.32
N GLN A 20 12.19 -5.49 41.42
CA GLN A 20 13.08 -6.53 41.95
C GLN A 20 12.29 -7.79 42.37
N GLY A 21 11.14 -7.63 43.02
CA GLY A 21 10.26 -8.73 43.39
C GLY A 21 9.60 -9.45 42.19
N LEU A 22 9.38 -8.73 41.08
CA LEU A 22 8.95 -9.33 39.81
C LEU A 22 10.06 -10.19 39.21
N VAL A 23 11.29 -9.68 39.16
CA VAL A 23 12.46 -10.39 38.62
C VAL A 23 12.87 -11.59 39.48
N THR A 24 12.77 -11.47 40.81
CA THR A 24 13.07 -12.58 41.75
C THR A 24 11.89 -13.57 41.89
N GLY A 25 10.73 -13.29 41.28
CA GLY A 25 9.56 -14.18 41.27
C GLY A 25 8.78 -14.23 42.58
N SER A 26 9.18 -13.47 43.61
CA SER A 26 8.51 -13.45 44.92
C SER A 26 7.09 -12.86 44.86
N ILE A 27 6.79 -12.07 43.83
CA ILE A 27 5.43 -11.55 43.60
C ILE A 27 4.52 -12.62 42.98
N LEU A 28 5.06 -13.54 42.17
CA LEU A 28 4.30 -14.63 41.56
C LEU A 28 3.86 -15.69 42.57
N THR A 29 4.63 -15.88 43.64
CA THR A 29 4.30 -16.78 44.76
C THR A 29 3.29 -16.22 45.74
N SER A 30 2.88 -14.95 45.60
CA SER A 30 1.85 -14.38 46.48
C SER A 30 0.48 -15.00 46.21
N ASP A 31 -0.27 -15.32 47.28
CA ASP A 31 -1.59 -15.97 47.17
C ASP A 31 -2.59 -15.20 46.29
N VAL A 32 -2.45 -13.87 46.27
CA VAL A 32 -3.26 -12.96 45.45
C VAL A 32 -2.96 -13.17 43.96
N VAL A 33 -1.70 -13.25 43.56
CA VAL A 33 -1.33 -13.46 42.15
C VAL A 33 -1.67 -14.88 41.70
N ARG A 34 -1.55 -15.86 42.59
CA ARG A 34 -1.90 -17.26 42.30
C ARG A 34 -3.38 -17.43 41.95
N LYS A 35 -4.28 -16.73 42.65
CA LYS A 35 -5.73 -16.76 42.37
C LYS A 35 -6.09 -16.00 41.08
N GLN A 36 -5.28 -15.00 40.69
CA GLN A 36 -5.50 -14.14 39.52
C GLN A 36 -4.66 -14.58 38.30
N PHE A 37 -3.92 -15.68 38.40
CA PHE A 37 -3.09 -16.24 37.35
C PHE A 37 -3.80 -16.42 35.98
N PRO A 38 -5.04 -16.96 35.90
CA PRO A 38 -5.74 -17.08 34.62
C PRO A 38 -6.04 -15.72 33.97
N PHE A 39 -6.28 -14.68 34.78
CA PHE A 39 -6.50 -13.32 34.28
C PHE A 39 -5.21 -12.72 33.69
N LEU A 40 -4.05 -12.96 34.32
CA LEU A 40 -2.75 -12.51 33.80
C LEU A 40 -2.40 -13.17 32.47
N ILE A 41 -2.69 -14.47 32.32
CA ILE A 41 -2.51 -15.18 31.05
C ILE A 41 -3.43 -14.57 29.97
N THR A 42 -4.67 -14.26 30.32
CA THR A 42 -5.61 -13.62 29.39
C THR A 42 -5.09 -12.27 28.90
N LEU A 43 -4.52 -11.46 29.79
CA LEU A 43 -3.87 -10.19 29.42
C LEU A 43 -2.64 -10.40 28.52
N ALA A 44 -1.83 -11.42 28.81
CA ALA A 44 -0.67 -11.75 27.97
C ALA A 44 -1.10 -12.16 26.56
N ILE A 45 -2.13 -13.01 26.45
CA ILE A 45 -2.72 -13.42 25.16
C ILE A 45 -3.28 -12.20 24.42
N LEU A 46 -4.02 -11.33 25.11
CA LEU A 46 -4.55 -10.11 24.53
C LEU A 46 -3.44 -9.18 24.02
N GLY A 47 -2.33 -9.10 24.75
CA GLY A 47 -1.13 -8.37 24.32
C GLY A 47 -0.52 -8.95 23.03
N LEU A 48 -0.42 -10.28 22.93
CA LEU A 48 0.05 -10.94 21.71
C LEU A 48 -0.88 -10.68 20.52
N ILE A 49 -2.21 -10.81 20.72
CA ILE A 49 -3.21 -10.50 19.69
C ILE A 49 -3.11 -9.05 19.24
N TYR A 50 -2.91 -8.12 20.18
CA TYR A 50 -2.76 -6.70 19.87
C TYR A 50 -1.52 -6.43 19.00
N ILE A 51 -0.38 -7.02 19.36
CA ILE A 51 0.86 -6.89 18.57
C ILE A 51 0.65 -7.47 17.16
N ALA A 52 0.05 -8.65 17.05
CA ALA A 52 -0.25 -9.29 15.77
C ALA A 52 -1.18 -8.41 14.90
N ASN A 53 -2.26 -7.88 15.49
CA ASN A 53 -3.19 -6.99 14.79
C ASN A 53 -2.50 -5.70 14.33
N ARG A 54 -1.62 -5.13 15.17
CA ARG A 54 -0.84 -3.95 14.79
C ARG A 54 0.03 -4.19 13.56
N TYR A 55 0.76 -5.31 13.51
CA TYR A 55 1.56 -5.67 12.33
C TYR A 55 0.71 -5.91 11.08
N HIS A 56 -0.47 -6.51 11.24
CA HIS A 56 -1.41 -6.69 10.14
C HIS A 56 -1.88 -5.34 9.59
N ALA A 57 -2.30 -4.42 10.47
CA ALA A 57 -2.73 -3.08 10.08
C ALA A 57 -1.62 -2.30 9.36
N GLU A 58 -0.38 -2.37 9.86
CA GLU A 58 0.78 -1.73 9.24
C GLU A 58 1.06 -2.30 7.84
N THR A 59 0.95 -3.62 7.68
CA THR A 59 1.15 -4.27 6.37
C THR A 59 0.07 -3.86 5.37
N VAL A 60 -1.20 -3.84 5.79
CA VAL A 60 -2.33 -3.40 4.93
C VAL A 60 -2.17 -1.93 4.54
N PHE A 61 -1.73 -1.09 5.47
CA PHE A 61 -1.47 0.32 5.20
C PHE A 61 -0.41 0.49 4.09
N ILE A 62 0.72 -0.20 4.21
CA ILE A 62 1.80 -0.16 3.21
C ILE A 62 1.31 -0.68 1.84
N GLN A 63 0.53 -1.76 1.82
CA GLN A 63 -0.02 -2.29 0.56
C GLN A 63 -0.97 -1.30 -0.10
N THR A 64 -1.83 -0.65 0.68
CA THR A 64 -2.76 0.36 0.18
C THR A 64 -2.02 1.53 -0.45
N GLU A 65 -0.94 2.00 0.18
CA GLU A 65 -0.11 3.07 -0.37
C GLU A 65 0.54 2.67 -1.69
N LYS A 66 1.09 1.45 -1.78
CA LYS A 66 1.67 0.92 -3.04
C LYS A 66 0.64 0.84 -4.16
N ILE A 67 -0.53 0.27 -3.88
CA ILE A 67 -1.62 0.13 -4.86
C ILE A 67 -2.06 1.53 -5.35
N LYS A 68 -2.11 2.53 -4.47
CA LYS A 68 -2.47 3.89 -4.86
C LYS A 68 -1.45 4.49 -5.83
N ILE A 69 -0.17 4.31 -5.56
CA ILE A 69 0.91 4.77 -6.45
C ILE A 69 0.80 4.08 -7.82
N GLU A 70 0.56 2.77 -7.84
CA GLU A 70 0.39 1.99 -9.06
C GLU A 70 -0.80 2.49 -9.90
N ILE A 71 -1.92 2.85 -9.28
CA ILE A 71 -3.08 3.44 -9.97
C ILE A 71 -2.71 4.77 -10.65
N ASP A 72 -1.97 5.63 -9.95
CA ASP A 72 -1.56 6.93 -10.49
C ASP A 72 -0.56 6.77 -11.64
N GLU A 73 0.34 5.79 -11.54
CA GLU A 73 1.28 5.42 -12.61
C GLU A 73 0.54 4.90 -13.85
N LEU A 74 -0.35 3.93 -13.68
CA LEU A 74 -1.18 3.38 -14.76
C LEU A 74 -2.05 4.45 -15.44
N ARG A 75 -2.59 5.40 -14.66
CA ARG A 75 -3.35 6.52 -15.21
C ARG A 75 -2.46 7.41 -16.08
N SER A 76 -1.25 7.71 -15.61
CA SER A 76 -0.27 8.53 -16.34
C SER A 76 0.17 7.83 -17.63
N GLU A 77 0.45 6.53 -17.56
CA GLU A 77 0.82 5.71 -18.72
C GLU A 77 -0.32 5.65 -19.76
N LYS A 78 -1.57 5.47 -19.32
CA LYS A 78 -2.75 5.51 -20.20
C LYS A 78 -2.83 6.84 -20.93
N ILE A 79 -2.70 7.96 -20.22
CA ILE A 79 -2.79 9.31 -20.81
C ILE A 79 -1.65 9.52 -21.81
N ALA A 80 -0.43 9.11 -21.46
CA ALA A 80 0.72 9.20 -22.36
C ALA A 80 0.51 8.37 -23.63
N THR A 81 0.04 7.14 -23.50
CA THR A 81 -0.23 6.23 -24.63
C THR A 81 -1.34 6.78 -25.53
N GLN A 82 -2.43 7.26 -24.94
CA GLN A 82 -3.52 7.90 -25.68
C GLN A 82 -3.03 9.17 -26.40
N SER A 83 -2.21 9.99 -25.75
CA SER A 83 -1.60 11.18 -26.35
C SER A 83 -0.72 10.83 -27.55
N MET A 84 0.12 9.79 -27.42
CA MET A 84 0.93 9.28 -28.53
C MET A 84 0.06 8.81 -29.69
N LEU A 85 -1.01 8.05 -29.41
CA LEU A 85 -1.93 7.59 -30.45
C LEU A 85 -2.64 8.77 -31.14
N MET A 86 -3.12 9.75 -30.38
CA MET A 86 -3.76 10.96 -30.92
C MET A 86 -2.79 11.78 -31.77
N ARG A 87 -1.51 11.87 -31.36
CA ARG A 87 -0.48 12.55 -32.14
C ARG A 87 -0.23 11.83 -33.46
N ARG A 88 -0.02 10.50 -33.43
CA ARG A 88 0.20 9.69 -34.64
C ARG A 88 -1.01 9.67 -35.57
N SER A 89 -2.22 9.67 -35.01
CA SER A 89 -3.47 9.65 -35.78
C SER A 89 -3.89 11.03 -36.28
N ARG A 90 -3.15 12.10 -35.94
CA ARG A 90 -3.46 13.46 -36.39
C ARG A 90 -3.24 13.53 -37.90
N ARG A 91 -4.19 14.10 -38.64
CA ARG A 91 -4.13 14.23 -40.12
C ARG A 91 -2.77 14.74 -40.62
N GLY A 92 -2.25 15.81 -40.02
CA GLY A 92 -0.95 16.36 -40.40
C GLY A 92 0.24 15.42 -40.18
N GLU A 93 0.23 14.60 -39.11
CA GLU A 93 1.28 13.60 -38.88
C GLU A 93 1.10 12.39 -39.81
N ILE A 94 -0.13 11.97 -40.11
CA ILE A 94 -0.39 10.91 -41.10
C ILE A 94 0.12 11.35 -42.48
N VAL A 95 -0.15 12.58 -42.91
CA VAL A 95 0.33 13.12 -44.18
C VAL A 95 1.86 13.18 -44.22
N LYS A 96 2.52 13.56 -43.11
CA LYS A 96 3.98 13.49 -43.00
C LYS A 96 4.50 12.06 -43.14
N MET A 97 3.91 11.12 -42.40
CA MET A 97 4.30 9.70 -42.46
C MET A 97 4.10 9.10 -43.85
N LEU A 98 3.05 9.47 -44.58
CA LEU A 98 2.81 9.03 -45.95
C LEU A 98 3.87 9.57 -46.91
N ARG A 99 4.28 10.83 -46.77
CA ARG A 99 5.37 11.44 -47.56
C ARG A 99 6.72 10.82 -47.26
N GLU A 100 7.04 10.59 -45.99
CA GLU A 100 8.29 9.94 -45.56
C GLU A 100 8.40 8.50 -46.09
N LYS A 101 7.26 7.82 -46.29
CA LYS A 101 7.20 6.47 -46.87
C LYS A 101 7.08 6.46 -48.40
N GLU A 102 7.27 7.59 -49.06
CA GLU A 102 7.15 7.75 -50.52
C GLU A 102 5.81 7.25 -51.08
N SER A 103 4.73 7.39 -50.30
CA SER A 103 3.40 6.96 -50.72
C SER A 103 2.76 7.94 -51.70
N GLU A 104 2.13 7.42 -52.76
CA GLU A 104 1.37 8.20 -53.75
C GLU A 104 0.00 8.70 -53.22
N LEU A 105 -0.35 8.36 -51.97
CA LEU A 105 -1.62 8.72 -51.35
C LEU A 105 -1.68 10.22 -51.03
N ILE A 106 -2.63 10.91 -51.66
CA ILE A 106 -2.92 12.33 -51.48
C ILE A 106 -4.20 12.56 -50.67
N GLU A 107 -4.20 13.59 -49.83
CA GLU A 107 -5.39 13.95 -49.05
C GLU A 107 -6.50 14.47 -50.00
N PRO A 108 -7.71 13.88 -49.96
CA PRO A 108 -8.81 14.33 -50.80
C PRO A 108 -9.25 15.73 -50.37
N LYS A 109 -9.24 16.68 -51.32
CA LYS A 109 -9.64 18.07 -51.09
C LYS A 109 -11.16 18.27 -51.15
N GLU A 110 -11.88 17.31 -51.71
CA GLU A 110 -13.32 17.36 -51.92
C GLU A 110 -14.05 16.35 -51.02
N PRO A 111 -15.22 16.71 -50.46
CA PRO A 111 -15.98 15.83 -49.60
C PRO A 111 -16.54 14.62 -50.37
N PRO A 112 -16.68 13.44 -49.73
CA PRO A 112 -17.15 12.24 -50.40
C PRO A 112 -18.61 12.36 -50.82
N THR A 113 -18.90 12.06 -52.09
CA THR A 113 -20.25 12.02 -52.66
C THR A 113 -20.89 10.65 -52.50
N LYS A 114 -22.20 10.61 -52.22
CA LYS A 114 -22.95 9.35 -52.20
C LYS A 114 -23.08 8.82 -53.63
N ILE A 115 -22.55 7.62 -53.86
CA ILE A 115 -22.70 6.90 -55.13
C ILE A 115 -24.05 6.17 -55.11
N PHE A 116 -24.92 6.48 -56.07
CA PHE A 116 -26.19 5.77 -56.27
C PHE A 116 -26.01 4.77 -57.43
N TYR A 117 -26.27 3.48 -57.16
CA TYR A 117 -26.26 2.45 -58.21
C TYR A 117 -27.58 2.52 -58.99
N ASN A 118 -27.54 2.87 -60.28
CA ASN A 118 -28.70 2.74 -61.16
C ASN A 118 -28.70 1.34 -61.79
N GLN A 119 -29.70 0.52 -61.46
CA GLN A 119 -29.88 -0.86 -61.95
C GLN A 119 -30.50 -0.93 -63.37
N GLN A 120 -30.33 0.10 -64.21
CA GLN A 120 -30.91 0.15 -65.55
C GLN A 120 -29.85 0.03 -66.65
N SER A 121 -29.29 -1.18 -66.83
CA SER A 121 -28.71 -1.63 -68.11
C SER A 121 -28.50 -3.16 -68.11
N LYS A 122 -29.55 -3.92 -67.78
CA LYS A 122 -29.67 -5.33 -68.18
C LYS A 122 -30.94 -5.47 -68.99
N ASN A 123 -30.92 -4.96 -70.21
CA ASN A 123 -31.81 -5.40 -71.28
C ASN A 123 -30.99 -5.41 -72.57
N LYS A 124 -30.49 -6.60 -72.90
CA LYS A 124 -30.21 -7.01 -74.27
C LYS A 124 -30.58 -8.48 -74.40
#